data_AF-A0A437DCJ1-F1
#
_entry.id   AF-A0A437DCJ1-F1
#
_cell.length_a   1.000
_cell.length_b   1.000
_cell.length_c   1.000
_cell.angle_alpha   90.00
_cell.angle_beta   90.00
_cell.angle_gamma   90.00
#
_symmetry.space_group_name_H-M   'P 1'
#
loop_
_entity.id
_entity.type
_entity.pdbx_description
1 polymer ?
#
loop_
_entity_poly.entity_id
_entity_poly.type
_entity_poly.pdbx_seq_one_letter_code
_entity_poly.pdbx_strand_id
1 'polypeptide(L)'
;MNLFRLICRHKTALVIGSICTFAVVLVFLAKCTSETLRQDHPDPPGLAPNTNALKFRPESHDPLSSSKALSAFLVVLITTGPKYTERRSIIRSTWLAKRDSDVLALFVVGTQGLLSDDLQNLNTEQGRHKDLLLLPDLRDSYENLTLKLLHMYSWLDQNVDFKFVFKADDDTFARLDLLKEELKSKEPSRLYWGFFSGRGRVKTAGKWRESSWELCDYYLPYALGGGYILSADLVRFVHLNAGYFKTWQSEDVSLGAWLAPVDVRRTHDPRFDTEYKSRGCNNKYLVTHKQSLEDMLEKHQTLQREGRLCKEEVKLRLSYVYDWSVPPSQCCQRKDGIP
;
A
#
# COMPACT_ATOMS: atom_id res chain seq x y z
N MET A 1 8.80 -50.85 -72.95
CA MET A 1 9.15 -51.43 -71.63
C MET A 1 9.74 -50.33 -70.77
N ASN A 2 9.35 -50.27 -69.48
CA ASN A 2 9.91 -49.42 -68.41
C ASN A 2 9.60 -47.90 -68.42
N LEU A 3 8.48 -47.51 -67.80
CA LEU A 3 8.43 -46.31 -66.92
C LEU A 3 7.23 -46.33 -65.94
N PHE A 4 6.09 -46.89 -66.35
CA PHE A 4 4.86 -46.89 -65.53
C PHE A 4 4.87 -47.87 -64.33
N ARG A 5 5.67 -48.95 -64.36
CA ARG A 5 5.80 -49.88 -63.22
C ARG A 5 6.71 -49.38 -62.10
N LEU A 6 7.54 -48.36 -62.35
CA LEU A 6 8.43 -47.79 -61.33
C LEU A 6 7.68 -46.79 -60.42
N ILE A 7 6.68 -46.10 -60.96
CA ILE A 7 5.93 -45.04 -60.24
C ILE A 7 4.92 -45.62 -59.23
N CYS A 8 4.35 -46.81 -59.48
CA CYS A 8 3.45 -47.46 -58.52
C CYS A 8 4.16 -48.14 -57.33
N ARG A 9 5.47 -48.40 -57.40
CA ARG A 9 6.24 -48.96 -56.27
C ARG A 9 6.69 -47.90 -55.26
N HIS A 10 6.80 -46.63 -55.69
CA HIS A 10 7.23 -45.54 -54.81
C HIS A 10 6.11 -44.92 -53.96
N LYS A 11 4.84 -44.96 -54.40
CA LYS A 11 3.72 -44.43 -53.60
C LYS A 11 3.38 -45.32 -52.41
N THR A 12 3.43 -46.65 -52.56
CA THR A 12 3.14 -47.58 -51.45
C THR A 12 4.26 -47.59 -50.40
N ALA A 13 5.52 -47.42 -50.80
CA ALA A 13 6.64 -47.31 -49.87
C ALA A 13 6.64 -46.02 -49.04
N LEU A 14 6.20 -44.89 -49.63
CA LEU A 14 6.08 -43.60 -48.92
C LEU A 14 4.93 -43.60 -47.89
N VAL A 15 3.81 -44.26 -48.19
CA VAL A 15 2.67 -44.38 -47.26
C VAL A 15 3.01 -45.30 -46.08
N ILE A 16 3.68 -46.43 -46.33
CA ILE A 16 4.10 -47.36 -45.25
C ILE A 16 5.19 -46.71 -44.37
N GLY A 17 6.14 -45.99 -44.97
CA GLY A 17 7.16 -45.24 -44.22
C GLY A 17 6.57 -44.17 -43.30
N SER A 18 5.53 -43.45 -43.74
CA SER A 18 4.88 -42.41 -42.93
C SER A 18 3.99 -42.97 -41.81
N ILE A 19 3.42 -44.16 -41.97
CA ILE A 19 2.62 -44.82 -40.92
C ILE A 19 3.53 -45.40 -39.82
N CYS A 20 4.69 -45.95 -40.20
CA CYS A 20 5.66 -46.46 -39.23
C CYS A 20 6.29 -45.37 -38.37
N THR A 21 6.58 -44.18 -38.92
CA THR A 21 7.13 -43.06 -38.13
C THR A 21 6.10 -42.47 -37.15
N PHE A 22 4.83 -42.40 -37.54
CA PHE A 22 3.76 -41.91 -36.65
C PHE A 22 3.48 -42.88 -35.49
N ALA A 23 3.53 -44.20 -35.75
CA ALA A 23 3.36 -45.22 -34.71
C ALA A 23 4.52 -45.21 -33.69
N VAL A 24 5.77 -45.00 -34.13
CA VAL A 24 6.93 -44.89 -33.23
C VAL A 24 6.84 -43.65 -32.35
N VAL A 25 6.40 -42.51 -32.90
CA VAL A 25 6.21 -41.27 -32.12
C VAL A 25 5.09 -41.43 -31.08
N LEU A 26 3.98 -42.09 -31.42
CA LEU A 26 2.90 -42.37 -30.47
C LEU A 26 3.33 -43.32 -29.35
N VAL A 27 4.12 -44.35 -29.64
CA VAL A 27 4.70 -45.23 -28.60
C VAL A 27 5.70 -44.49 -27.71
N PHE A 28 6.49 -43.56 -28.27
CA PHE A 28 7.42 -42.71 -27.50
C PHE A 28 6.66 -41.75 -26.58
N LEU A 29 5.60 -41.09 -27.07
CA LEU A 29 4.75 -40.22 -26.26
C LEU A 29 4.01 -40.99 -25.16
N ALA A 30 3.50 -42.19 -25.46
CA ALA A 30 2.86 -43.06 -24.46
C ALA A 30 3.84 -43.55 -23.38
N LYS A 31 5.12 -43.82 -23.74
CA LYS A 31 6.18 -44.13 -22.76
C LYS A 31 6.56 -42.92 -21.90
N CYS A 32 6.67 -41.72 -22.47
CA CYS A 32 6.97 -40.50 -21.72
C CYS A 32 5.87 -40.12 -20.71
N THR A 33 4.60 -40.43 -21.01
CA THR A 33 3.49 -40.23 -20.06
C THR A 33 3.43 -41.30 -18.97
N SER A 34 4.00 -42.49 -19.21
CA SER A 34 3.96 -43.59 -18.24
C SER A 34 5.14 -43.58 -17.25
N GLU A 35 6.30 -43.02 -17.61
CA GLU A 35 7.46 -42.90 -16.71
C GLU A 35 7.33 -41.74 -15.71
N THR A 36 6.44 -40.78 -15.95
CA THR A 36 6.18 -39.64 -15.05
C THR A 36 5.13 -39.92 -13.97
N LEU A 37 4.57 -41.15 -13.91
CA LEU A 37 3.51 -41.55 -12.97
C LEU A 37 3.90 -42.67 -11.98
N ARG A 38 5.18 -43.05 -11.86
CA ARG A 38 5.66 -43.95 -10.78
C ARG A 38 6.54 -43.18 -9.79
N GLN A 39 6.02 -43.08 -8.56
CA GLN A 39 6.60 -42.44 -7.38
C GLN A 39 7.96 -43.01 -6.99
N ASP A 40 8.78 -42.21 -6.29
CA ASP A 40 9.46 -42.65 -5.06
C ASP A 40 9.84 -41.47 -4.15
N HIS A 41 9.47 -41.57 -2.88
CA HIS A 41 9.88 -40.72 -1.76
C HIS A 41 11.31 -41.06 -1.31
N PRO A 42 12.07 -40.08 -0.81
CA PRO A 42 12.70 -40.24 0.51
C PRO A 42 12.57 -39.02 1.43
N ASP A 43 12.54 -39.29 2.73
CA ASP A 43 12.40 -38.39 3.89
C ASP A 43 13.66 -37.52 4.20
N PRO A 44 13.57 -36.49 5.07
CA PRO A 44 14.42 -35.27 5.06
C PRO A 44 15.63 -35.34 6.02
N PRO A 45 16.64 -34.44 5.89
CA PRO A 45 16.66 -33.26 6.77
C PRO A 45 17.36 -32.01 6.17
N GLY A 46 16.94 -30.82 6.60
CA GLY A 46 17.69 -29.58 6.33
C GLY A 46 16.93 -28.32 6.75
N LEU A 47 17.17 -27.88 7.98
CA LEU A 47 16.66 -26.65 8.62
C LEU A 47 16.54 -25.46 7.65
N ALA A 48 15.33 -24.94 7.50
CA ALA A 48 15.11 -23.57 7.04
C ALA A 48 15.64 -22.58 8.10
N PRO A 49 16.28 -21.47 7.70
CA PRO A 49 16.74 -20.46 8.64
C PRO A 49 15.55 -19.78 9.33
N ASN A 50 15.58 -19.85 10.67
CA ASN A 50 14.77 -19.13 11.65
C ASN A 50 13.98 -17.94 11.09
N THR A 51 12.74 -18.18 10.71
CA THR A 51 11.71 -17.17 10.88
C THR A 51 11.43 -17.11 12.38
N ASN A 52 11.89 -16.05 13.04
CA ASN A 52 11.34 -15.68 14.33
C ASN A 52 9.85 -15.41 14.09
N ALA A 53 9.03 -16.45 14.25
CA ALA A 53 7.62 -16.33 14.43
C ALA A 53 7.44 -15.37 15.60
N LEU A 54 7.02 -14.15 15.29
CA LEU A 54 6.53 -13.20 16.27
C LEU A 54 5.45 -13.95 17.04
N LYS A 55 5.79 -14.40 18.26
CA LYS A 55 4.82 -14.86 19.24
C LYS A 55 4.02 -13.63 19.65
N PHE A 56 3.01 -13.28 18.85
CA PHE A 56 1.92 -12.47 19.31
C PHE A 56 1.22 -13.32 20.37
N ARG A 57 1.55 -13.07 21.64
CA ARG A 57 0.84 -13.66 22.76
C ARG A 57 -0.57 -13.05 22.71
N PRO A 58 -1.64 -13.84 22.57
CA PRO A 58 -2.98 -13.30 22.76
C PRO A 58 -3.06 -12.93 24.23
N GLU A 59 -3.02 -11.63 24.54
CA GLU A 59 -3.45 -11.18 25.86
C GLU A 59 -4.92 -11.57 26.00
N SER A 60 -5.22 -12.28 27.08
CA SER A 60 -6.57 -12.62 27.48
C SER A 60 -7.37 -11.32 27.64
N HIS A 61 -8.34 -11.12 26.76
CA HIS A 61 -9.30 -10.02 26.88
C HIS A 61 -10.19 -10.26 28.11
N ASP A 62 -9.81 -9.68 29.24
CA ASP A 62 -10.77 -9.27 30.25
C ASP A 62 -11.54 -8.06 29.69
N PRO A 63 -12.89 -8.09 29.62
CA PRO A 63 -13.68 -6.96 29.17
C PRO A 63 -13.83 -5.97 30.33
N LEU A 64 -12.73 -5.40 30.80
CA LEU A 64 -12.77 -4.22 31.65
C LEU A 64 -12.46 -3.01 30.77
N SER A 65 -13.47 -2.18 30.59
CA SER A 65 -13.42 -0.87 29.95
C SER A 65 -12.27 -0.04 30.51
N SER A 66 -11.08 -0.14 29.92
CA SER A 66 -10.06 0.88 30.07
C SER A 66 -10.43 1.99 29.11
N SER A 67 -10.88 3.13 29.65
CA SER A 67 -11.05 4.33 28.83
C SER A 67 -9.69 4.64 28.18
N LYS A 68 -9.65 4.70 26.86
CA LYS A 68 -8.42 5.04 26.13
C LYS A 68 -7.90 6.40 26.61
N ALA A 69 -6.59 6.53 26.74
CA ALA A 69 -5.97 7.69 27.40
C ALA A 69 -6.08 8.99 26.58
N LEU A 70 -6.25 8.88 25.26
CA LEU A 70 -6.33 10.00 24.33
C LEU A 70 -7.65 9.97 23.56
N SER A 71 -8.14 11.12 23.14
CA SER A 71 -9.30 11.26 22.27
C SER A 71 -9.05 12.30 21.18
N ALA A 72 -9.48 12.03 19.95
CA ALA A 72 -9.38 12.97 18.84
C ALA A 72 -10.50 12.71 17.80
N PHE A 73 -10.99 13.74 17.11
CA PHE A 73 -11.86 13.51 15.96
C PHE A 73 -11.07 12.90 14.79
N LEU A 74 -9.93 13.51 14.48
CA LEU A 74 -9.02 13.09 13.42
C LEU A 74 -7.62 12.85 13.99
N VAL A 75 -7.09 11.66 13.77
CA VAL A 75 -5.66 11.38 14.01
C VAL A 75 -4.91 11.53 12.69
N VAL A 76 -3.76 12.19 12.70
CA VAL A 76 -2.84 12.26 11.55
C VAL A 76 -1.60 11.45 11.90
N LEU A 77 -1.36 10.36 11.18
CA LEU A 77 -0.15 9.55 11.32
C LEU A 77 0.76 9.82 10.13
N ILE A 78 1.88 10.51 10.37
CA ILE A 78 2.89 10.80 9.37
C ILE A 78 3.99 9.74 9.46
N THR A 79 4.10 8.87 8.46
CA THR A 79 5.19 7.89 8.39
C THR A 79 6.48 8.59 7.97
N THR A 80 7.47 8.60 8.87
CA THR A 80 8.77 9.22 8.66
C THR A 80 9.88 8.34 9.23
N GLY A 81 11.13 8.64 8.89
CA GLY A 81 12.31 7.92 9.37
C GLY A 81 13.10 8.73 10.39
N PRO A 82 13.99 8.08 11.16
CA PRO A 82 14.70 8.69 12.29
C PRO A 82 15.46 9.98 11.90
N LYS A 83 16.10 9.98 10.73
CA LYS A 83 16.97 11.07 10.25
C LYS A 83 16.23 12.21 9.53
N TYR A 84 14.94 12.08 9.29
CA TYR A 84 14.15 13.09 8.55
C TYR A 84 13.62 14.22 9.46
N THR A 85 14.46 14.70 10.38
CA THR A 85 14.11 15.79 11.32
C THR A 85 13.68 17.06 10.59
N GLU A 86 14.32 17.38 9.47
CA GLU A 86 13.96 18.55 8.67
C GLU A 86 12.58 18.42 8.03
N ARG A 87 12.22 17.24 7.50
CA ARG A 87 10.86 16.98 6.98
C ARG A 87 9.82 17.18 8.08
N ARG A 88 10.04 16.61 9.27
CA ARG A 88 9.14 16.79 10.42
C ARG A 88 9.02 18.27 10.81
N SER A 89 10.14 19.00 10.84
CA SER A 89 10.16 20.44 11.13
C SER A 89 9.34 21.25 10.14
N ILE A 90 9.49 21.00 8.83
CA ILE A 90 8.72 21.69 7.79
C ILE A 90 7.23 21.34 7.87
N ILE A 91 6.88 20.08 8.12
CA ILE A 91 5.48 19.69 8.31
C ILE A 91 4.86 20.43 9.51
N ARG A 92 5.58 20.51 10.65
CA ARG A 92 5.17 21.27 11.84
C ARG A 92 4.96 22.75 11.57
N SER A 93 5.84 23.37 10.78
CA SER A 93 5.79 24.80 10.48
C SER A 93 4.87 25.16 9.31
N THR A 94 4.32 24.17 8.60
CA THR A 94 3.42 24.37 7.47
C THR A 94 2.02 23.84 7.75
N TRP A 95 1.64 22.69 7.22
CA TRP A 95 0.27 22.20 7.26
C TRP A 95 -0.17 21.63 8.63
N LEU A 96 0.76 21.52 9.59
CA LEU A 96 0.44 21.33 11.02
C LEU A 96 0.62 22.59 11.88
N ALA A 97 0.94 23.75 11.30
CA ALA A 97 1.23 24.97 12.07
C ALA A 97 0.04 25.45 12.89
N LYS A 98 -1.17 25.25 12.37
CA LYS A 98 -2.40 25.59 13.08
C LYS A 98 -2.77 24.44 14.03
N ARG A 99 -2.71 24.72 15.32
CA ARG A 99 -3.19 23.78 16.35
C ARG A 99 -4.71 23.67 16.29
N ASP A 100 -5.21 22.44 16.36
CA ASP A 100 -6.62 22.10 16.41
C ASP A 100 -6.81 21.04 17.50
N SER A 101 -7.66 21.32 18.49
CA SER A 101 -7.86 20.44 19.66
C SER A 101 -8.50 19.09 19.31
N ASP A 102 -9.19 19.00 18.17
CA ASP A 102 -9.80 17.74 17.73
C ASP A 102 -8.87 16.93 16.81
N VAL A 103 -7.65 17.43 16.56
CA VAL A 103 -6.65 16.78 15.70
C VAL A 103 -5.44 16.36 16.52
N LEU A 104 -5.17 15.05 16.55
CA LEU A 104 -3.94 14.50 17.11
C LEU A 104 -2.98 14.14 15.97
N ALA A 105 -1.88 14.87 15.82
CA ALA A 105 -0.86 14.57 14.81
C ALA A 105 0.36 13.92 15.45
N LEU A 106 0.83 12.81 14.87
CA LEU A 106 1.98 12.05 15.35
C LEU A 106 2.91 11.65 14.19
N PHE A 107 4.22 11.81 14.40
CA PHE A 107 5.26 11.33 13.51
C PHE A 107 5.71 9.93 13.94
N VAL A 108 5.52 8.95 13.06
CA VAL A 108 5.73 7.53 13.37
C VAL A 108 7.14 7.10 12.94
N VAL A 109 7.97 6.68 13.90
CA VAL A 109 9.38 6.34 13.69
C VAL A 109 9.71 4.99 14.32
N GLY A 110 10.35 4.09 13.56
CA GLY A 110 10.91 2.85 14.08
C GLY A 110 12.25 3.11 14.76
N THR A 111 12.45 2.57 15.96
CA THR A 111 13.67 2.82 16.75
C THR A 111 14.53 1.59 16.99
N GLN A 112 14.11 0.42 16.51
CA GLN A 112 14.88 -0.81 16.67
C GLN A 112 16.20 -0.73 15.88
N GLY A 113 17.31 -0.96 16.58
CA GLY A 113 18.64 -1.02 15.97
C GLY A 113 19.23 0.34 15.57
N LEU A 114 18.65 1.45 16.04
CA LEU A 114 19.27 2.77 15.88
C LEU A 114 20.53 2.91 16.73
N LEU A 115 21.46 3.74 16.24
CA LEU A 115 22.65 4.13 17.00
C LEU A 115 22.26 5.05 18.16
N SER A 116 23.10 5.11 19.19
CA SER A 116 22.86 5.93 20.38
C SER A 116 22.62 7.41 20.04
N ASP A 117 23.37 7.97 19.09
CA ASP A 117 23.23 9.37 18.67
C ASP A 117 21.88 9.62 17.98
N ASP A 118 21.44 8.71 17.10
CA ASP A 118 20.14 8.80 16.43
C ASP A 118 18.98 8.72 17.46
N LEU A 119 19.10 7.83 18.46
CA LEU A 119 18.13 7.73 19.58
C LEU A 119 18.13 8.99 20.45
N GLN A 120 19.30 9.54 20.78
CA GLN A 120 19.41 10.76 21.58
C GLN A 120 18.80 11.96 20.86
N ASN A 121 18.99 12.06 19.54
CA ASN A 121 18.37 13.10 18.71
C ASN A 121 16.83 13.00 18.74
N LEU A 122 16.28 11.78 18.57
CA LEU A 122 14.84 11.54 18.67
C LEU A 122 14.30 11.84 20.07
N ASN A 123 15.00 11.45 21.13
CA ASN A 123 14.59 11.74 22.51
C ASN A 123 14.60 13.26 22.79
N THR A 124 15.59 13.97 22.26
CA THR A 124 15.67 15.44 22.37
C THR A 124 14.52 16.11 21.63
N GLU A 125 14.21 15.64 20.42
CA GLU A 125 13.06 16.11 19.63
C GLU A 125 11.74 15.82 20.36
N GLN A 126 11.58 14.61 20.89
CA GLN A 126 10.39 14.20 21.64
C GLN A 126 10.19 15.01 22.92
N GLY A 127 11.28 15.35 23.63
CA GLY A 127 11.22 16.24 24.79
C GLY A 127 10.69 17.64 24.46
N ARG A 128 10.95 18.13 23.25
CA ARG A 128 10.53 19.46 22.77
C ARG A 128 9.12 19.46 22.20
N HIS A 129 8.81 18.50 21.33
CA HIS A 129 7.58 18.52 20.52
C HIS A 129 6.49 17.58 21.03
N LYS A 130 6.87 16.48 21.71
CA LYS A 130 5.95 15.47 22.27
C LYS A 130 4.96 14.88 21.25
N ASP A 131 5.39 14.78 20.00
CA ASP A 131 4.57 14.36 18.86
C ASP A 131 5.20 13.20 18.06
N LEU A 132 6.23 12.55 18.60
CA LEU A 132 6.77 11.31 18.03
C LEU A 132 6.05 10.09 18.62
N LEU A 133 5.59 9.21 17.73
CA LEU A 133 5.23 7.83 18.05
C LEU A 133 6.44 6.94 17.73
N LEU A 134 7.21 6.60 18.77
CA LEU A 134 8.39 5.76 18.66
C LEU A 134 8.00 4.28 18.77
N LEU A 135 8.42 3.47 17.80
CA LEU A 135 8.14 2.04 17.72
C LEU A 135 9.42 1.23 18.02
N PRO A 136 9.64 0.80 19.29
CA PRO A 136 10.89 0.16 19.73
C PRO A 136 11.16 -1.19 19.07
N ASP A 137 10.11 -1.91 18.69
CA ASP A 137 10.21 -3.24 18.09
C ASP A 137 10.23 -3.22 16.55
N LEU A 138 10.37 -2.03 15.95
CA LEU A 138 10.39 -1.86 14.50
C LEU A 138 11.71 -1.24 14.03
N ARG A 139 12.42 -1.93 13.14
CA ARG A 139 13.55 -1.36 12.39
C ARG A 139 13.02 -0.56 11.20
N ASP A 140 13.35 0.72 11.17
CA ASP A 140 12.92 1.63 10.09
C ASP A 140 13.63 1.32 8.77
N SER A 141 12.86 0.96 7.74
CA SER A 141 13.33 0.80 6.37
C SER A 141 12.15 0.84 5.40
N TYR A 142 12.43 0.97 4.10
CA TYR A 142 11.39 0.95 3.07
C TYR A 142 10.66 -0.41 3.05
N GLU A 143 11.40 -1.50 3.21
CA GLU A 143 10.87 -2.88 3.21
C GLU A 143 9.97 -3.17 4.41
N ASN A 144 10.12 -2.40 5.49
CA ASN A 144 9.35 -2.55 6.74
C ASN A 144 8.17 -1.57 6.84
N LEU A 145 7.81 -0.84 5.78
CA LEU A 145 6.67 0.08 5.81
C LEU A 145 5.35 -0.61 6.15
N THR A 146 5.11 -1.82 5.63
CA THR A 146 3.92 -2.61 5.96
C THR A 146 3.88 -3.01 7.43
N LEU A 147 5.04 -3.36 8.02
CA LEU A 147 5.12 -3.61 9.46
C LEU A 147 4.90 -2.31 10.25
N LYS A 148 5.45 -1.18 9.80
CA LYS A 148 5.21 0.14 10.41
C LYS A 148 3.72 0.46 10.46
N LEU A 149 2.99 0.21 9.38
CA LEU A 149 1.52 0.39 9.30
C LEU A 149 0.81 -0.45 10.37
N LEU A 150 1.15 -1.73 10.50
CA LEU A 150 0.55 -2.61 11.52
C LEU A 150 0.85 -2.14 12.95
N HIS A 151 2.10 -1.78 13.24
CA HIS A 151 2.50 -1.30 14.56
C HIS A 151 1.78 0.01 14.93
N MET A 152 1.70 0.96 14.00
CA MET A 152 1.04 2.24 14.29
C MET A 152 -0.47 2.11 14.45
N TYR A 153 -1.12 1.21 13.71
CA TYR A 153 -2.55 0.92 13.88
C TYR A 153 -2.87 0.15 15.15
N SER A 154 -1.98 -0.77 15.55
CA SER A 154 -2.06 -1.46 16.84
C SER A 154 -1.99 -0.45 18.00
N TRP A 155 -0.97 0.43 18.00
CA TRP A 155 -0.86 1.49 19.00
C TRP A 155 -2.10 2.40 18.98
N LEU A 156 -2.54 2.82 17.80
CA LEU A 156 -3.65 3.74 17.65
C LEU A 156 -4.97 3.17 18.21
N ASP A 157 -5.33 1.93 17.85
CA ASP A 157 -6.54 1.27 18.36
C ASP A 157 -6.47 1.02 19.88
N GLN A 158 -5.29 0.78 20.45
CA GLN A 158 -5.17 0.56 21.89
C GLN A 158 -5.19 1.86 22.71
N ASN A 159 -4.68 2.97 22.17
CA ASN A 159 -4.38 4.16 22.97
C ASN A 159 -5.28 5.37 22.73
N VAL A 160 -5.98 5.45 21.59
CA VAL A 160 -6.77 6.63 21.21
C VAL A 160 -8.22 6.27 20.89
N ASP A 161 -9.17 7.01 21.45
CA ASP A 161 -10.55 7.03 20.97
C ASP A 161 -10.66 8.06 19.83
N PHE A 162 -10.84 7.58 18.60
CA PHE A 162 -10.87 8.44 17.42
C PHE A 162 -11.95 8.05 16.44
N LYS A 163 -12.31 8.97 15.53
CA LYS A 163 -13.29 8.70 14.46
C LYS A 163 -12.61 8.37 13.14
N PHE A 164 -11.58 9.13 12.79
CA PHE A 164 -10.84 8.97 11.54
C PHE A 164 -9.34 9.03 11.76
N VAL A 165 -8.59 8.30 10.94
CA VAL A 165 -7.14 8.46 10.82
C VAL A 165 -6.80 8.86 9.38
N PHE A 166 -6.00 9.91 9.23
CA PHE A 166 -5.32 10.25 7.98
C PHE A 166 -3.88 9.73 8.05
N LYS A 167 -3.56 8.72 7.23
CA LYS A 167 -2.19 8.29 7.00
C LYS A 167 -1.57 9.20 5.95
N ALA A 168 -0.37 9.70 6.20
CA ALA A 168 0.40 10.51 5.27
C ALA A 168 1.88 10.10 5.25
N ASP A 169 2.55 10.33 4.12
CA ASP A 169 4.01 10.25 4.04
C ASP A 169 4.65 11.58 4.46
N ASP A 170 5.92 11.56 4.85
CA ASP A 170 6.66 12.79 5.20
C ASP A 170 7.06 13.69 4.01
N ASP A 171 6.69 13.31 2.78
CA ASP A 171 6.66 14.14 1.58
C ASP A 171 5.23 14.45 1.09
N THR A 172 4.27 14.49 2.03
CA THR A 172 2.87 14.86 1.78
C THR A 172 2.55 16.25 2.31
N PHE A 173 1.72 17.00 1.58
CA PHE A 173 1.09 18.23 2.07
C PHE A 173 -0.43 18.06 2.07
N ALA A 174 -1.10 18.45 3.15
CA ALA A 174 -2.55 18.27 3.32
C ALA A 174 -3.27 19.54 3.80
N ARG A 175 -4.46 19.80 3.24
CA ARG A 175 -5.40 20.83 3.69
C ARG A 175 -6.28 20.27 4.83
N LEU A 176 -5.71 20.17 6.04
CA LEU A 176 -6.39 19.54 7.19
C LEU A 176 -7.70 20.22 7.58
N ASP A 177 -7.79 21.54 7.40
CA ASP A 177 -9.00 22.33 7.59
C ASP A 177 -10.15 21.82 6.73
N LEU A 178 -9.89 21.61 5.44
CA LEU A 178 -10.87 21.10 4.48
C LEU A 178 -11.18 19.62 4.71
N LEU A 179 -10.15 18.80 4.97
CA LEU A 179 -10.33 17.37 5.25
C LEU A 179 -11.21 17.17 6.48
N LYS A 180 -10.92 17.87 7.58
CA LYS A 180 -11.71 17.78 8.82
C LYS A 180 -13.15 18.23 8.59
N GLU A 181 -13.37 19.33 7.86
CA GLU A 181 -14.71 19.82 7.58
C GLU A 181 -15.53 18.82 6.77
N GLU A 182 -14.95 18.23 5.71
CA GLU A 182 -15.65 17.21 4.93
C GLU A 182 -15.94 15.95 5.76
N LEU A 183 -15.01 15.54 6.64
CA LEU A 183 -15.20 14.38 7.50
C LEU A 183 -16.37 14.51 8.48
N LYS A 184 -16.73 15.74 8.91
CA LYS A 184 -17.91 15.95 9.77
C LYS A 184 -19.21 15.47 9.13
N SER A 185 -19.27 15.46 7.80
CA SER A 185 -20.43 14.99 7.03
C SER A 185 -20.36 13.50 6.64
N LYS A 186 -19.25 12.81 6.92
CA LYS A 186 -19.06 11.41 6.54
C LYS A 186 -19.37 10.48 7.70
N GLU A 187 -20.01 9.35 7.39
CA GLU A 187 -20.23 8.30 8.40
C GLU A 187 -18.89 7.77 8.92
N PRO A 188 -18.64 7.76 10.25
CA PRO A 188 -17.39 7.32 10.86
C PRO A 188 -17.29 5.79 10.99
N SER A 189 -17.77 5.06 9.98
CA SER A 189 -17.69 3.60 9.89
C SER A 189 -17.45 3.16 8.46
N ARG A 190 -16.64 2.11 8.30
CA ARG A 190 -16.27 1.46 7.04
C ARG A 190 -15.74 2.41 5.97
N LEU A 191 -15.24 3.60 6.32
CA LEU A 191 -14.75 4.59 5.36
C LEU A 191 -13.31 4.28 4.98
N TYR A 192 -13.05 4.14 3.68
CA TYR A 192 -11.71 4.18 3.11
C TYR A 192 -11.67 5.21 1.99
N TRP A 193 -11.07 6.37 2.24
CA TRP A 193 -11.10 7.53 1.36
C TRP A 193 -9.70 7.92 0.88
N GLY A 194 -9.54 8.05 -0.43
CA GLY A 194 -8.29 8.52 -1.03
C GLY A 194 -8.32 8.36 -2.55
N PHE A 195 -7.14 8.37 -3.18
CA PHE A 195 -7.03 8.14 -4.62
C PHE A 195 -6.83 6.65 -4.93
N PHE A 196 -7.91 5.97 -5.31
CA PHE A 196 -7.86 4.53 -5.61
C PHE A 196 -7.26 4.20 -6.98
N SER A 197 -6.48 3.12 -7.03
CA SER A 197 -5.98 2.47 -8.24
C SER A 197 -6.43 1.00 -8.28
N GLY A 198 -6.96 0.56 -9.42
CA GLY A 198 -7.30 -0.85 -9.69
C GLY A 198 -6.48 -1.47 -10.84
N ARG A 199 -5.63 -0.67 -11.48
CA ARG A 199 -4.83 -1.07 -12.67
C ARG A 199 -3.36 -1.30 -12.36
N GLY A 200 -2.98 -1.30 -11.08
CA GLY A 200 -1.60 -1.52 -10.65
C GLY A 200 -1.15 -2.92 -11.02
N ARG A 201 -0.25 -3.06 -12.01
CA ARG A 201 0.38 -4.36 -12.30
C ARG A 201 1.41 -4.69 -11.23
N VAL A 202 1.42 -5.96 -10.82
CA VAL A 202 2.38 -6.48 -9.86
C VAL A 202 3.80 -6.25 -10.38
N LYS A 203 4.65 -5.68 -9.54
CA LYS A 203 6.04 -5.40 -9.89
C LYS A 203 6.88 -6.65 -9.67
N THR A 204 7.46 -7.19 -10.73
CA THR A 204 8.29 -8.41 -10.69
C THR A 204 9.78 -8.13 -10.53
N ALA A 205 10.20 -6.85 -10.62
CA ALA A 205 11.60 -6.44 -10.55
C ALA A 205 11.76 -5.02 -9.98
N GLY A 206 13.00 -4.69 -9.59
CA GLY A 206 13.39 -3.38 -9.06
C GLY A 206 13.02 -3.18 -7.59
N LYS A 207 13.19 -1.93 -7.10
CA LYS A 207 12.97 -1.56 -5.69
C LYS A 207 11.54 -1.76 -5.17
N TRP A 208 10.58 -1.92 -6.06
CA TRP A 208 9.16 -2.11 -5.74
C TRP A 208 8.71 -3.56 -5.95
N ARG A 209 9.65 -4.50 -6.09
CA ARG A 209 9.34 -5.89 -6.47
C ARG A 209 8.54 -6.58 -5.37
N GLU A 210 7.40 -7.15 -5.75
CA GLU A 210 6.50 -7.88 -4.86
C GLU A 210 6.49 -9.37 -5.20
N SER A 211 7.60 -10.07 -4.96
CA SER A 211 7.77 -11.47 -5.40
C SER A 211 6.90 -12.48 -4.65
N SER A 212 6.34 -12.11 -3.50
CA SER A 212 5.44 -12.96 -2.69
C SER A 212 3.96 -12.75 -3.02
N TRP A 213 3.63 -11.90 -4.00
CA TRP A 213 2.26 -11.68 -4.45
C TRP A 213 1.74 -12.86 -5.27
N GLU A 214 0.64 -13.45 -4.82
CA GLU A 214 0.05 -14.67 -5.40
C GLU A 214 -1.46 -14.58 -5.63
N LEU A 215 -2.06 -13.39 -5.45
CA LEU A 215 -3.51 -13.24 -5.49
C LEU A 215 -4.07 -13.07 -6.92
N CYS A 216 -3.35 -12.32 -7.77
CA CYS A 216 -3.80 -11.99 -9.14
C CYS A 216 -2.64 -11.38 -9.96
N ASP A 217 -2.83 -11.20 -11.27
CA ASP A 217 -1.87 -10.51 -12.15
C ASP A 217 -1.78 -8.99 -11.88
N TYR A 218 -2.77 -8.45 -11.17
CA TYR A 218 -2.89 -7.06 -10.73
C TYR A 218 -2.99 -7.00 -9.22
N TYR A 219 -2.57 -5.88 -8.63
CA TYR A 219 -2.91 -5.56 -7.26
C TYR A 219 -4.43 -5.39 -7.13
N LEU A 220 -4.98 -5.86 -6.01
CA LEU A 220 -6.37 -5.60 -5.64
C LEU A 220 -6.56 -4.08 -5.41
N PRO A 221 -7.78 -3.53 -5.60
CA PRO A 221 -8.01 -2.09 -5.47
C PRO A 221 -7.52 -1.50 -4.14
N TYR A 222 -6.70 -0.45 -4.23
CA TYR A 222 -6.06 0.18 -3.08
C TYR A 222 -5.99 1.70 -3.25
N ALA A 223 -6.05 2.45 -2.15
CA ALA A 223 -5.75 3.89 -2.19
C ALA A 223 -4.24 4.09 -2.16
N LEU A 224 -3.72 5.00 -2.99
CA LEU A 224 -2.27 5.20 -3.13
C LEU A 224 -1.64 5.78 -1.86
N GLY A 225 -0.45 5.27 -1.51
CA GLY A 225 0.23 5.48 -0.22
C GLY A 225 0.56 6.93 0.17
N GLY A 226 0.61 7.87 -0.78
CA GLY A 226 0.87 9.28 -0.49
C GLY A 226 -0.17 9.95 0.41
N GLY A 227 -1.33 9.31 0.61
CA GLY A 227 -2.22 9.66 1.70
C GLY A 227 -3.63 9.14 1.52
N TYR A 228 -4.23 8.67 2.62
CA TYR A 228 -5.61 8.17 2.65
C TYR A 228 -6.18 8.22 4.07
N ILE A 229 -7.51 8.20 4.15
CA ILE A 229 -8.27 8.24 5.40
C ILE A 229 -8.98 6.90 5.64
N LEU A 230 -8.90 6.41 6.87
CA LEU A 230 -9.70 5.28 7.36
C LEU A 230 -10.58 5.72 8.53
N SER A 231 -11.75 5.10 8.67
CA SER A 231 -12.50 5.14 9.94
C SER A 231 -11.88 4.20 10.98
N ALA A 232 -12.14 4.48 12.25
CA ALA A 232 -11.54 3.76 13.37
C ALA A 232 -11.87 2.26 13.40
N ASP A 233 -13.05 1.86 12.94
CA ASP A 233 -13.45 0.45 12.84
C ASP A 233 -12.59 -0.36 11.85
N LEU A 234 -12.14 0.25 10.74
CA LEU A 234 -11.21 -0.40 9.81
C LEU A 234 -9.80 -0.51 10.39
N VAL A 235 -9.35 0.49 11.14
CA VAL A 235 -8.07 0.43 11.88
C VAL A 235 -8.11 -0.72 12.90
N ARG A 236 -9.20 -0.80 13.67
CA ARG A 236 -9.44 -1.89 14.62
C ARG A 236 -9.47 -3.26 13.94
N PHE A 237 -10.15 -3.38 12.80
CA PHE A 237 -10.15 -4.61 12.00
C PHE A 237 -8.72 -5.03 11.63
N VAL A 238 -7.90 -4.09 11.14
CA VAL A 238 -6.51 -4.38 10.77
C VAL A 238 -5.68 -4.80 11.99
N HIS A 239 -5.82 -4.08 13.12
CA HIS A 239 -5.11 -4.43 14.36
C HIS A 239 -5.47 -5.84 14.85
N LEU A 240 -6.76 -6.15 15.00
CA LEU A 240 -7.21 -7.43 15.57
C LEU A 240 -6.86 -8.63 14.69
N ASN A 241 -6.73 -8.43 13.37
CA ASN A 241 -6.47 -9.50 12.41
C ASN A 241 -5.01 -9.53 11.91
N ALA A 242 -4.12 -8.69 12.46
CA ALA A 242 -2.74 -8.55 12.00
C ALA A 242 -1.98 -9.88 11.92
N GLY A 243 -2.22 -10.80 12.85
CA GLY A 243 -1.59 -12.13 12.87
C GLY A 243 -2.02 -13.09 11.75
N TYR A 244 -3.14 -12.80 11.06
CA TYR A 244 -3.64 -13.61 9.94
C TYR A 244 -3.23 -13.06 8.58
N PHE A 245 -2.72 -11.83 8.53
CA PHE A 245 -2.42 -11.18 7.27
C PHE A 245 -1.11 -11.65 6.67
N LYS A 246 -1.15 -12.00 5.38
CA LYS A 246 0.05 -12.01 4.55
C LYS A 246 0.48 -10.56 4.31
N THR A 247 1.75 -10.26 4.58
CA THR A 247 2.34 -8.94 4.35
C THR A 247 3.08 -8.89 3.02
N TRP A 248 2.89 -7.80 2.29
CA TRP A 248 3.63 -7.46 1.07
C TRP A 248 4.51 -6.23 1.33
N GLN A 249 5.48 -5.93 0.46
CA GLN A 249 6.40 -4.81 0.65
C GLN A 249 5.68 -3.45 0.61
N SER A 250 4.72 -3.29 -0.30
CA SER A 250 3.95 -2.04 -0.40
C SER A 250 2.83 -2.01 0.63
N GLU A 251 2.82 -1.01 1.51
CA GLU A 251 1.87 -0.95 2.63
C GLU A 251 0.46 -0.63 2.16
N ASP A 252 0.35 0.21 1.12
CA ASP A 252 -0.90 0.63 0.51
C ASP A 252 -1.59 -0.53 -0.24
N VAL A 253 -0.82 -1.31 -1.00
CA VAL A 253 -1.28 -2.57 -1.62
C VAL A 253 -1.69 -3.57 -0.54
N SER A 254 -0.89 -3.71 0.52
CA SER A 254 -1.20 -4.64 1.61
C SER A 254 -2.53 -4.29 2.28
N LEU A 255 -2.72 -3.03 2.64
CA LEU A 255 -3.97 -2.54 3.21
C LEU A 255 -5.16 -2.75 2.27
N GLY A 256 -4.99 -2.43 0.98
CA GLY A 256 -6.03 -2.65 -0.04
C GLY A 256 -6.43 -4.11 -0.15
N ALA A 257 -5.46 -5.03 -0.11
CA ALA A 257 -5.70 -6.47 -0.14
C ALA A 257 -6.40 -6.98 1.13
N TRP A 258 -5.99 -6.54 2.32
CA TRP A 258 -6.62 -6.95 3.59
C TRP A 258 -8.06 -6.47 3.71
N LEU A 259 -8.37 -5.31 3.14
CA LEU A 259 -9.71 -4.73 3.12
C LEU A 259 -10.55 -5.16 1.91
N ALA A 260 -9.97 -5.84 0.92
CA ALA A 260 -10.67 -6.30 -0.28
C ALA A 260 -11.90 -7.19 0.02
N PRO A 261 -11.83 -8.20 0.91
CA PRO A 261 -12.97 -9.07 1.20
C PRO A 261 -13.95 -8.50 2.22
N VAL A 262 -13.68 -7.30 2.74
CA VAL A 262 -14.51 -6.65 3.78
C VAL A 262 -15.46 -5.66 3.12
N ASP A 263 -16.67 -5.54 3.69
CA ASP A 263 -17.64 -4.53 3.29
C ASP A 263 -17.13 -3.13 3.68
N VAL A 264 -16.45 -2.47 2.74
CA VAL A 264 -15.79 -1.18 2.91
C VAL A 264 -16.39 -0.17 1.94
N ARG A 265 -16.79 0.99 2.47
CA ARG A 265 -17.20 2.15 1.68
C ARG A 265 -15.97 2.89 1.17
N ARG A 266 -15.52 2.46 -0.01
CA ARG A 266 -14.42 3.10 -0.74
C ARG A 266 -14.89 4.40 -1.37
N THR A 267 -14.22 5.49 -1.04
CA THR A 267 -14.47 6.81 -1.63
C THR A 267 -13.25 7.20 -2.45
N HIS A 268 -13.37 7.18 -3.78
CA HIS A 268 -12.32 7.68 -4.66
C HIS A 268 -12.44 9.20 -4.79
N ASP A 269 -11.31 9.91 -4.62
CA ASP A 269 -11.30 11.37 -4.70
C ASP A 269 -10.09 11.90 -5.49
N PRO A 270 -10.32 12.48 -6.68
CA PRO A 270 -9.27 13.06 -7.51
C PRO A 270 -8.53 14.25 -6.88
N ARG A 271 -9.04 14.80 -5.77
CA ARG A 271 -8.35 15.87 -5.03
C ARG A 271 -7.18 15.36 -4.18
N PHE A 272 -6.98 14.04 -4.12
CA PHE A 272 -5.80 13.39 -3.58
C PHE A 272 -4.80 13.17 -4.72
N ASP A 273 -3.91 14.13 -4.96
CA ASP A 273 -2.80 14.00 -5.90
C ASP A 273 -1.68 13.16 -5.28
N THR A 274 -1.92 11.87 -5.14
CA THR A 274 -1.03 10.92 -4.44
C THR A 274 -0.40 9.86 -5.37
N GLU A 275 -0.54 10.05 -6.68
CA GLU A 275 0.13 9.20 -7.66
C GLU A 275 1.66 9.35 -7.59
N TYR A 276 2.40 8.35 -8.10
CA TYR A 276 3.87 8.39 -8.15
C TYR A 276 4.43 9.63 -8.87
N LYS A 277 3.70 10.14 -9.86
CA LYS A 277 3.98 11.45 -10.48
C LYS A 277 2.75 12.33 -10.29
N SER A 278 2.98 13.49 -9.71
CA SER A 278 1.97 14.53 -9.50
C SER A 278 1.25 14.89 -10.79
N ARG A 279 -0.03 15.24 -10.64
CA ARG A 279 -0.87 15.77 -11.71
C ARG A 279 -0.68 17.27 -11.97
N GLY A 280 0.18 17.92 -11.19
CA GLY A 280 0.50 19.34 -11.25
C GLY A 280 0.03 20.05 -9.98
N CYS A 281 -0.55 21.24 -10.10
CA CYS A 281 -1.12 21.95 -8.97
C CYS A 281 -2.55 22.40 -9.30
N ASN A 282 -3.50 22.04 -8.44
CA ASN A 282 -4.88 22.51 -8.51
C ASN A 282 -5.33 23.02 -7.13
N ASN A 283 -6.03 24.14 -7.07
CA ASN A 283 -6.47 24.75 -5.81
C ASN A 283 -7.52 23.91 -5.07
N LYS A 284 -8.15 22.94 -5.75
CA LYS A 284 -9.08 21.98 -5.16
C LYS A 284 -8.39 20.80 -4.49
N TYR A 285 -7.07 20.64 -4.64
CA TYR A 285 -6.38 19.53 -4.01
C TYR A 285 -6.46 19.60 -2.48
N LEU A 286 -6.80 18.45 -1.90
CA LEU A 286 -6.86 18.24 -0.45
C LEU A 286 -5.54 17.65 0.05
N VAL A 287 -4.94 16.76 -0.73
CA VAL A 287 -3.67 16.08 -0.43
C VAL A 287 -2.81 16.10 -1.68
N THR A 288 -1.53 16.46 -1.53
CA THR A 288 -0.57 16.45 -2.64
C THR A 288 0.71 15.73 -2.24
N HIS A 289 1.20 14.86 -3.12
CA HIS A 289 2.39 14.03 -2.95
C HIS A 289 3.00 13.74 -4.34
N LYS A 290 4.32 13.75 -4.52
CA LYS A 290 5.39 14.06 -3.54
C LYS A 290 5.65 15.55 -3.47
N GLN A 291 6.06 16.04 -2.30
CA GLN A 291 6.37 17.44 -2.05
C GLN A 291 7.80 17.56 -1.53
N SER A 292 8.59 18.46 -2.13
CA SER A 292 9.84 18.89 -1.51
C SER A 292 9.55 19.79 -0.29
N LEU A 293 10.60 20.11 0.47
CA LEU A 293 10.48 21.05 1.58
C LEU A 293 10.03 22.43 1.09
N GLU A 294 10.58 22.86 -0.05
CA GLU A 294 10.25 24.12 -0.72
C GLU A 294 8.80 24.12 -1.21
N ASP A 295 8.33 23.02 -1.80
CA ASP A 295 6.93 22.90 -2.24
C ASP A 295 5.95 23.08 -1.06
N MET A 296 6.26 22.45 0.09
CA MET A 296 5.42 22.57 1.29
C MET A 296 5.39 24.01 1.83
N LEU A 297 6.56 24.66 1.89
CA LEU A 297 6.67 26.06 2.33
C LEU A 297 5.92 27.00 1.38
N GLU A 298 6.11 26.84 0.07
CA GLU A 298 5.46 27.65 -0.95
C GLU A 298 3.93 27.53 -0.90
N LYS A 299 3.41 26.31 -0.81
CA LYS A 299 1.98 26.05 -0.69
C LYS A 299 1.40 26.68 0.57
N HIS A 300 2.09 26.54 1.71
CA HIS A 300 1.66 27.13 2.97
C HIS A 300 1.60 28.66 2.89
N GLN A 301 2.65 29.30 2.38
CA GLN A 301 2.72 30.75 2.24
C GLN A 301 1.65 31.27 1.27
N THR A 302 1.42 30.57 0.16
CA THR A 302 0.41 30.95 -0.83
C THR A 302 -1.00 30.85 -0.24
N LEU A 303 -1.27 29.79 0.55
CA LEU A 303 -2.55 29.67 1.28
C LEU A 303 -2.75 30.80 2.28
N GLN A 304 -1.72 31.16 3.05
CA GLN A 304 -1.80 32.23 4.04
C GLN A 304 -2.02 33.60 3.39
N ARG A 305 -1.33 33.88 2.28
CA ARG A 305 -1.36 35.19 1.61
C ARG A 305 -2.58 35.38 0.73
N GLU A 306 -2.98 34.33 0.02
CA GLU A 306 -3.92 34.43 -1.11
C GLU A 306 -5.15 33.53 -0.97
N GLY A 307 -5.20 32.67 0.05
CA GLY A 307 -6.32 31.74 0.26
C GLY A 307 -6.39 30.60 -0.76
N ARG A 308 -5.36 30.43 -1.59
CA ARG A 308 -5.28 29.42 -2.66
C ARG A 308 -4.01 28.59 -2.53
N LEU A 309 -4.05 27.34 -3.00
CA LEU A 309 -2.94 26.38 -2.81
C LEU A 309 -1.78 26.65 -3.76
N CYS A 310 -2.10 27.00 -5.00
CA CYS A 310 -1.15 27.09 -6.10
C CYS A 310 -0.89 28.56 -6.46
N LYS A 311 0.36 28.94 -6.74
CA LYS A 311 0.67 30.24 -7.38
C LYS A 311 0.05 30.36 -8.76
N GLU A 312 0.01 29.26 -9.49
CA GLU A 312 -0.70 29.09 -10.77
C GLU A 312 -1.18 27.64 -10.85
N GLU A 313 -2.40 27.42 -11.33
CA GLU A 313 -2.86 26.04 -11.57
C GLU A 313 -2.16 25.47 -12.79
N VAL A 314 -1.57 24.30 -12.63
CA VAL A 314 -0.84 23.61 -13.70
C VAL A 314 -1.37 22.20 -13.78
N LYS A 315 -1.72 21.76 -14.99
CA LYS A 315 -2.14 20.39 -15.27
C LYS A 315 -1.07 19.69 -16.09
N LEU A 316 -0.34 18.78 -15.46
CA LEU A 316 0.74 18.01 -16.11
C LEU A 316 0.24 16.69 -16.72
N ARG A 317 -0.93 16.22 -16.28
CA ARG A 317 -1.53 14.96 -16.74
C ARG A 317 -3.02 14.90 -16.41
N LEU A 318 -3.73 14.05 -17.14
CA LEU A 318 -5.14 13.78 -16.91
C LEU A 318 -5.34 12.94 -15.64
N SER A 319 -6.41 13.22 -14.91
CA SER A 319 -6.86 12.45 -13.75
C SER A 319 -7.96 11.45 -14.18
N TYR A 320 -8.54 10.71 -13.23
CA TYR A 320 -9.65 9.80 -13.47
C TYR A 320 -10.59 9.76 -12.27
N VAL A 321 -11.81 9.28 -12.48
CA VAL A 321 -12.73 8.84 -11.41
C VAL A 321 -12.73 7.32 -11.44
N TYR A 322 -12.58 6.68 -10.30
CA TYR A 322 -12.67 5.22 -10.21
C TYR A 322 -14.12 4.77 -10.44
N ASP A 323 -14.33 3.97 -11.49
CA ASP A 323 -15.60 3.33 -11.79
C ASP A 323 -15.69 1.97 -11.08
N TRP A 324 -16.55 1.89 -10.05
CA TRP A 324 -16.76 0.69 -9.26
C TRP A 324 -17.70 -0.33 -9.92
N SER A 325 -18.34 0.02 -11.04
CA SER A 325 -19.26 -0.86 -11.78
C SER A 325 -18.55 -1.81 -12.76
N VAL A 326 -17.25 -1.59 -12.98
CA VAL A 326 -16.42 -2.38 -13.89
C VAL A 326 -15.31 -3.12 -13.12
N PRO A 327 -14.69 -4.15 -13.70
CA PRO A 327 -13.55 -4.81 -13.09
C PRO A 327 -12.40 -3.83 -12.78
N PRO A 328 -11.58 -4.08 -11.73
CA PRO A 328 -10.46 -3.20 -11.35
C PRO A 328 -9.51 -2.83 -12.50
N SER A 329 -9.27 -3.75 -13.43
CA SER A 329 -8.43 -3.52 -14.61
C SER A 329 -9.00 -2.45 -15.56
N GLN A 330 -10.28 -2.12 -15.46
CA GLN A 330 -11.01 -1.17 -16.31
C GLN A 330 -11.47 0.11 -15.58
N CYS A 331 -11.33 0.17 -14.25
CA CYS A 331 -11.88 1.22 -13.38
C CYS A 331 -11.52 2.67 -13.73
N CYS A 332 -10.37 2.88 -14.37
CA CYS A 332 -9.58 4.09 -14.14
C CYS A 332 -9.24 4.79 -15.46
N GLN A 333 -10.24 4.99 -16.32
CA GLN A 333 -10.08 5.68 -17.60
C GLN A 333 -9.80 7.17 -17.36
N ARG A 334 -8.65 7.66 -17.87
CA ARG A 334 -8.24 9.06 -17.68
C ARG A 334 -9.04 9.98 -18.59
N LYS A 335 -9.52 11.10 -18.05
CA LYS A 335 -10.35 12.09 -18.76
C LYS A 335 -9.92 13.51 -18.40
N ASP A 336 -10.27 14.45 -19.27
CA ASP A 336 -10.06 15.88 -19.00
C ASP A 336 -11.12 16.43 -18.03
N GLY A 337 -10.88 17.62 -17.47
CA GLY A 337 -11.79 18.29 -16.53
C GLY A 337 -11.83 17.71 -15.11
N ILE A 338 -11.14 16.60 -14.84
CA ILE A 338 -10.96 16.06 -13.49
C ILE A 338 -9.72 16.70 -12.86
N PRO A 339 -9.82 17.22 -11.61
CA PRO A 339 -8.69 17.77 -10.87
C PRO A 339 -7.50 16.84 -10.80
#